data_AF-A0A970Q595-F1
#
_entry.id   AF-A0A970Q595-F1
#
_cell.length_a   1.000
_cell.length_b   1.000
_cell.length_c   1.000
_cell.angle_alpha   90.00
_cell.angle_beta   90.00
_cell.angle_gamma   90.00
#
_symmetry.space_group_name_H-M   'P 1'
#
loop_
_entity.id
_entity.type
_entity.pdbx_description
1 polymer ?
#
loop_
_entity_poly.entity_id
_entity_poly.type
_entity_poly.pdbx_seq_one_letter_code
_entity_poly.pdbx_strand_id
1 'polypeptide(L)' 'MATTIARNKISSYEKQVMKEKSQELSYTRCRVCHEIIGNRKHVVFEERYFHIECLKQNRPVNH' A
#
# COMPACT_ATOMS: atom_id res chain seq x y z
N MET A 1 -18.09 -24.54 26.62
CA MET A 1 -18.38 -23.45 25.66
C MET A 1 -17.13 -23.27 24.80
N ALA A 2 -17.11 -23.86 23.60
CA ALA A 2 -15.96 -23.79 22.71
C ALA A 2 -16.16 -22.61 21.75
N THR A 3 -15.42 -21.52 21.96
CA THR A 3 -15.37 -20.40 21.01
C THR A 3 -14.53 -20.82 19.81
N THR A 4 -15.20 -21.25 18.75
CA THR A 4 -14.59 -21.45 17.43
C THR A 4 -14.07 -20.12 16.94
N ILE A 5 -12.74 -19.99 16.89
CA ILE A 5 -12.05 -18.91 16.17
C ILE A 5 -12.49 -19.01 14.72
N ALA A 6 -13.34 -18.08 14.27
CA ALA A 6 -13.70 -17.95 12.88
C ALA A 6 -12.41 -17.67 12.09
N ARG A 7 -11.85 -18.70 11.48
CA ARG A 7 -10.87 -18.54 10.39
C ARG A 7 -11.60 -17.77 9.30
N ASN A 8 -11.36 -16.46 9.23
CA ASN A 8 -11.77 -15.61 8.11
C ASN A 8 -11.16 -16.20 6.84
N LYS A 9 -11.89 -17.11 6.19
CA LYS A 9 -11.59 -17.56 4.84
C LYS A 9 -11.83 -16.35 3.96
N ILE A 10 -10.74 -15.72 3.53
CA ILE A 10 -10.77 -14.66 2.51
C ILE A 10 -11.60 -15.18 1.34
N SER A 11 -12.68 -14.47 1.04
CA SER A 11 -13.60 -14.80 -0.04
C SER A 11 -12.87 -14.80 -1.39
N SER A 12 -13.33 -15.58 -2.37
CA SER A 12 -12.81 -15.53 -3.73
C SER A 12 -12.85 -14.11 -4.31
N TYR A 13 -13.90 -13.35 -3.96
CA TYR A 13 -14.02 -11.93 -4.32
C TYR A 13 -12.90 -11.08 -3.70
N GLU A 14 -12.63 -11.23 -2.41
CA GLU A 14 -11.56 -10.47 -1.74
C GLU A 14 -10.19 -10.81 -2.33
N LYS A 15 -9.95 -12.07 -2.71
CA LYS A 15 -8.72 -12.47 -3.42
C LYS A 15 -8.58 -11.75 -4.76
N GLN A 16 -9.68 -11.62 -5.50
CA GLN A 16 -9.68 -10.92 -6.78
C GLN A 16 -9.35 -9.44 -6.58
N VAL A 17 -10.03 -8.78 -5.64
CA VAL A 17 -9.78 -7.37 -5.29
C VAL A 17 -8.32 -7.15 -4.85
N MET A 18 -7.78 -8.04 -4.02
CA MET A 18 -6.36 -7.96 -3.62
C MET A 18 -5.42 -8.11 -4.82
N LYS A 19 -5.73 -9.01 -5.75
CA LYS A 19 -4.93 -9.23 -6.96
C LYS A 19 -4.96 -7.99 -7.87
N GLU A 20 -6.13 -7.46 -8.15
CA GLU A 20 -6.33 -6.24 -8.95
C GLU A 20 -5.56 -5.06 -8.34
N LYS A 21 -5.71 -4.87 -7.02
CA LYS A 21 -4.99 -3.81 -6.29
C LYS A 21 -3.47 -4.01 -6.32
N SER A 22 -2.98 -5.24 -6.19
CA SER A 22 -1.54 -5.53 -6.27
C SER A 22 -0.98 -5.27 -7.67
N GLN A 23 -1.79 -5.51 -8.71
CA GLN A 23 -1.44 -5.27 -10.09
C GLN A 23 -1.40 -3.77 -10.40
N GLU A 24 -2.34 -2.98 -9.87
CA GLU A 24 -2.31 -1.52 -9.99
C GLU A 24 -1.04 -0.93 -9.34
N LEU A 25 -0.70 -1.38 -8.14
CA LEU A 25 0.46 -0.90 -7.39
C LEU A 25 1.81 -1.29 -8.03
N SER A 26 1.86 -2.37 -8.81
CA SER A 26 3.12 -2.83 -9.44
C SER A 26 3.62 -1.89 -10.54
N TYR A 27 2.71 -1.17 -11.21
CA TYR A 27 3.04 -0.17 -12.23
C TYR A 27 3.04 1.26 -11.67
N THR A 28 2.40 1.47 -10.53
CA THR A 28 2.32 2.78 -9.88
C THR A 28 3.68 3.22 -9.38
N ARG A 29 4.06 4.47 -9.65
CA ARG A 29 5.34 5.05 -9.23
C ARG A 29 5.15 6.09 -8.13
N CYS A 30 6.11 6.13 -7.22
CA CYS A 30 6.20 7.17 -6.21
C CYS A 30 6.48 8.53 -6.87
N ARG A 31 5.74 9.57 -6.48
CA ARG A 31 5.93 10.93 -7.03
C ARG A 31 7.26 11.58 -6.63
N VAL A 32 7.87 11.13 -5.53
CA VAL A 32 9.12 11.72 -5.01
C VAL A 32 10.34 11.11 -5.68
N CYS A 33 10.49 9.78 -5.64
CA CYS A 33 11.67 9.09 -6.15
C CYS A 33 11.47 8.46 -7.53
N HIS A 34 10.25 8.47 -8.08
CA HIS A 34 9.89 7.84 -9.36
C HIS A 34 10.09 6.32 -9.42
N GLU A 35 10.47 5.66 -8.32
CA GLU A 35 10.50 4.21 -8.24
C GLU A 35 9.10 3.61 -8.08
N ILE A 36 8.96 2.35 -8.51
CA ILE A 36 7.71 1.60 -8.35
C ILE A 36 7.30 1.46 -6.87
N ILE A 37 6.00 1.58 -6.60
CA ILE A 37 5.42 1.39 -5.28
C ILE A 37 5.44 -0.10 -4.92
N GLY A 38 4.90 -0.94 -5.81
CA GLY A 38 4.84 -2.39 -5.62
C GLY A 38 4.26 -2.76 -4.25
N ASN A 39 4.99 -3.58 -3.49
CA ASN A 39 4.63 -4.01 -2.13
C ASN A 39 5.22 -3.13 -1.02
N ARG A 40 5.85 -1.99 -1.34
CA ARG A 40 6.41 -1.10 -0.33
C ARG A 40 5.29 -0.34 0.39
N LYS A 41 5.58 0.06 1.64
CA LYS A 41 4.66 0.91 2.42
C LYS A 41 4.46 2.24 1.70
N HIS A 42 3.22 2.53 1.33
CA HIS A 42 2.87 3.73 0.60
C HIS A 42 1.66 4.43 1.22
N VAL A 43 1.49 5.69 0.85
CA VAL A 43 0.30 6.47 1.09
C VAL A 43 -0.16 7.10 -0.21
N VAL A 44 -1.46 7.35 -0.28
CA VAL A 44 -2.10 8.05 -1.40
C VAL A 44 -2.55 9.41 -0.91
N PHE A 45 -2.17 10.47 -1.63
CA PHE A 45 -2.57 11.84 -1.34
C PHE A 45 -2.86 12.54 -2.66
N GLU A 46 -4.05 13.15 -2.80
CA GLU A 46 -4.50 13.80 -4.05
C GLU A 46 -4.24 12.93 -5.31
N GLU A 47 -4.69 11.67 -5.27
CA GLU A 47 -4.54 10.70 -6.37
C GLU A 47 -3.08 10.38 -6.75
N ARG A 48 -2.11 10.79 -5.93
CA ARG A 48 -0.68 10.50 -6.11
C ARG A 48 -0.19 9.52 -5.06
N TYR A 49 0.71 8.64 -5.47
CA TYR A 49 1.29 7.63 -4.60
C TYR A 49 2.67 8.06 -4.14
N PHE A 50 2.95 7.80 -2.86
CA PHE A 50 4.21 8.14 -2.21
C PHE A 50 4.68 6.99 -1.34
N HIS A 51 5.96 6.65 -1.37
CA HIS A 51 6.53 5.82 -0.31
C HIS A 51 6.50 6.58 1.01
N ILE A 52 6.17 5.90 2.11
CA ILE A 52 6.19 6.51 3.45
C ILE A 52 7.58 7.06 3.78
N GLU A 53 8.63 6.36 3.36
CA GLU A 53 10.02 6.75 3.60
C GLU A 53 10.40 8.03 2.85
N CYS A 54 9.95 8.16 1.59
CA CYS A 54 10.15 9.37 0.79
C CYS A 54 9.47 10.60 1.41
N LEU A 55 8.34 10.43 2.09
CA LEU A 55 7.68 11.53 2.80
C LEU A 55 8.41 11.93 4.10
N LYS A 56 9.00 10.96 4.80
CA LYS A 56 9.75 11.22 6.05
C LYS A 56 11.07 11.97 5.80
N GLN A 57 11.73 11.69 4.68
CA GLN A 57 12.96 12.39 4.27
C GLN A 57 12.73 13.86 3.91
N ASN A 58 11.48 14.25 3.62
CA ASN A 58 11.10 15.63 3.32
C ASN A 58 10.76 16.47 4.56
N ARG A 59 11.03 15.99 5.78
CA ARG A 59 11.05 16.90 6.93
C ARG A 59 12.26 17.83 6.77
N PRO A 60 12.07 19.15 6.59
CA PRO A 60 13.18 20.06 6.76
C PRO A 60 13.68 19.84 8.19
N VAL A 61 14.95 19.44 8.31
CA VAL A 61 15.69 19.64 9.55
C VAL A 61 15.66 21.16 9.73
N ASN A 62 14.79 21.65 10.62
CA ASN A 62 14.87 23.03 11.09
C ASN A 62 16.27 23.20 11.65
N HIS A 63 17.08 23.99 10.96
CA HIS A 63 18.42 24.37 11.35
C HIS A 63 18.37 25.68 12.13
#